data_AF-A0A1G9AHU0-F1
#
_entry.id   AF-A0A1G9AHU0-F1
#
_cell.length_a   1.000
_cell.length_b   1.000
_cell.length_c   1.000
_cell.angle_alpha   90.00
_cell.angle_beta   90.00
_cell.angle_gamma   90.00
#
_symmetry.space_group_name_H-M   'P 1'
#
loop_
_entity.id
_entity.type
_entity.pdbx_description
1 polymer ?
#
loop_
_entity_poly.entity_id
_entity_poly.type
_entity_poly.pdbx_seq_one_letter_code
_entity_poly.pdbx_strand_id
1 'polypeptide(L)'
;MENVNVVTVEQMIETKAQFGIGLAVDLMKEGYKVTRAGWNGKGMYAAYQKGYPDGIPCNKQTAETWGLNEGDLFKCRPYLQLKCADGTYAMWTPSTSDVLAEDWMIVK
;
A
#
# COMPACT_ATOMS: atom_id res chain seq x y z
N MET A 1 27.63 -9.72 24.03
CA MET A 1 26.57 -9.68 22.99
C MET A 1 25.68 -8.52 23.35
N GLU A 2 25.71 -7.44 22.56
CA GLU A 2 24.83 -6.29 22.81
C GLU A 2 23.39 -6.72 22.62
N ASN A 3 22.55 -6.45 23.62
CA ASN A 3 21.11 -6.62 23.52
C ASN A 3 20.61 -5.60 22.49
N VAL A 4 20.46 -6.02 21.23
CA VAL A 4 19.74 -5.24 20.23
C VAL A 4 18.29 -5.20 20.70
N ASN A 5 17.83 -4.04 21.18
CA ASN A 5 16.42 -3.81 21.48
C ASN A 5 15.64 -3.93 20.17
N VAL A 6 14.97 -5.07 19.98
CA VAL A 6 14.05 -5.28 18.86
C VAL A 6 12.79 -4.47 19.15
N VAL A 7 12.52 -3.46 18.32
CA VAL A 7 11.27 -2.69 18.37
C VAL A 7 10.18 -3.52 17.70
N THR A 8 9.05 -3.74 18.38
CA THR A 8 7.91 -4.47 17.80
C THR A 8 7.03 -3.57 16.96
N VAL A 9 6.22 -4.14 16.06
CA VAL A 9 5.26 -3.39 15.26
C VAL A 9 4.23 -2.67 16.15
N GLU A 10 3.79 -3.30 17.24
CA GLU A 10 2.87 -2.70 18.21
C GLU A 10 3.48 -1.44 18.84
N GLN A 11 4.75 -1.51 19.22
CA GLN A 11 5.48 -0.36 19.74
C GLN A 11 5.60 0.75 18.69
N MET A 12 5.85 0.40 17.42
CA MET A 12 5.87 1.39 16.32
C MET A 12 4.51 2.08 16.14
N ILE A 13 3.40 1.34 16.23
CA ILE A 13 2.04 1.89 16.13
C ILE A 13 1.74 2.81 17.33
N GLU A 14 2.08 2.39 18.55
CA GLU A 14 1.80 3.14 19.77
C GLU A 14 2.59 4.46 19.82
N THR A 15 3.88 4.39 19.47
CA THR A 15 4.78 5.54 19.50
C THR A 15 4.70 6.41 18.24
N LYS A 16 3.94 5.98 17.22
CA LYS A 16 3.94 6.57 15.87
C LYS A 16 5.35 6.72 15.31
N ALA A 17 6.15 5.66 15.45
CA ALA A 17 7.52 5.64 14.96
C ALA A 17 7.55 6.00 13.47
N GLN A 18 8.49 6.88 13.10
CA GLN A 18 8.72 7.29 11.73
C GLN A 18 9.86 6.49 11.11
N PHE A 19 9.72 6.15 9.83
CA PHE A 19 10.68 5.34 9.08
C PHE A 19 10.70 5.69 7.59
N GLY A 20 11.71 5.18 6.87
CA GLY A 20 11.86 5.36 5.44
C GLY A 20 11.01 4.42 4.57
N ILE A 21 10.96 4.71 3.27
CA ILE A 21 10.15 3.96 2.29
C ILE A 21 10.48 2.46 2.25
N GLY A 22 11.73 2.06 2.49
CA GLY A 22 12.14 0.65 2.43
C GLY A 22 11.37 -0.20 3.43
N LEU A 23 11.40 0.21 4.71
CA LEU A 23 10.63 -0.46 5.76
C LEU A 23 9.12 -0.31 5.53
N ALA A 24 8.66 0.83 5.00
CA ALA A 24 7.26 1.01 4.66
C ALA A 24 6.77 -0.02 3.62
N VAL A 25 7.57 -0.31 2.60
CA VAL A 25 7.26 -1.32 1.59
C VAL A 25 7.26 -2.72 2.19
N ASP A 26 8.21 -3.06 3.05
CA ASP A 26 8.27 -4.38 3.68
C ASP A 26 7.09 -4.59 4.63
N LEU A 27 6.76 -3.60 5.46
CA LEU A 27 5.55 -3.63 6.30
C LEU A 27 4.27 -3.76 5.47
N MET A 28 4.18 -3.07 4.33
CA MET A 28 3.03 -3.23 3.43
C MET A 28 2.91 -4.65 2.89
N LYS A 29 4.02 -5.31 2.50
CA LYS A 29 4.01 -6.71 2.04
C LYS A 29 3.54 -7.67 3.15
N GLU A 30 3.85 -7.36 4.41
CA GLU A 30 3.34 -8.08 5.60
C GLU A 30 1.87 -7.78 5.93
N GLY A 31 1.22 -6.90 5.16
CA GLY A 31 -0.21 -6.60 5.27
C GLY A 31 -0.54 -5.36 6.12
N TYR A 32 0.46 -4.65 6.62
CA TYR A 32 0.24 -3.39 7.32
C TYR A 32 -0.10 -2.27 6.33
N LYS A 33 -0.87 -1.30 6.81
CA LYS A 33 -1.16 -0.05 6.08
C LYS A 33 -0.20 1.01 6.59
N VAL A 34 0.34 1.81 5.69
CA VAL A 34 1.29 2.88 6.05
C VAL A 34 0.81 4.23 5.53
N THR A 35 1.19 5.30 6.21
CA THR A 35 0.83 6.67 5.86
C THR A 35 2.03 7.58 6.08
N ARG A 36 2.03 8.78 5.49
CA ARG A 36 3.03 9.81 5.76
C ARG A 36 2.48 10.90 6.64
N ALA A 37 3.28 11.42 7.56
CA ALA A 37 2.91 12.57 8.38
C ALA A 37 2.67 13.83 7.52
N GLY A 38 3.45 14.00 6.45
CA GLY A 38 3.42 15.13 5.53
C GLY A 38 2.41 15.02 4.38
N TRP A 39 1.54 14.01 4.35
CA TRP A 39 0.48 13.97 3.34
C TRP A 39 -0.61 15.02 3.61
N ASN A 40 -1.01 15.71 2.55
CA ASN A 40 -1.96 16.83 2.60
C ASN A 40 -3.41 16.42 2.90
N GLY A 41 -3.73 15.12 2.85
CA GLY A 41 -5.08 14.60 2.99
C GLY A 41 -5.26 13.74 4.23
N LYS A 42 -6.36 13.96 4.96
CA LYS A 42 -6.70 13.17 6.16
C LYS A 42 -7.10 11.74 5.78
N GLY A 43 -6.61 10.77 6.55
CA GLY A 43 -7.02 9.37 6.41
C GLY A 43 -6.55 8.69 5.10
N MET A 44 -5.48 9.21 4.51
CA MET A 44 -4.77 8.57 3.41
C MET A 44 -3.85 7.46 3.93
N TYR A 45 -3.79 6.34 3.24
CA TYR A 45 -2.86 5.24 3.52
C TYR A 45 -2.58 4.41 2.28
N ALA A 46 -1.35 3.91 2.18
CA ALA A 46 -0.94 2.95 1.19
C ALA A 46 -1.02 1.52 1.76
N ALA A 47 -1.31 0.58 0.87
CA ALA A 47 -1.31 -0.85 1.15
C ALA A 47 -0.75 -1.61 -0.05
N TYR A 48 -0.21 -2.81 0.20
CA TYR A 48 0.18 -3.75 -0.83
C TYR A 48 -1.00 -4.66 -1.19
N GLN A 49 -1.35 -4.70 -2.47
CA GLN A 49 -2.27 -5.67 -3.03
C GLN A 49 -1.46 -6.82 -3.64
N LYS A 50 -1.73 -8.05 -3.20
CA LYS A 50 -1.05 -9.27 -3.68
C LYS A 50 -1.32 -9.58 -5.17
N GLY A 51 -2.22 -8.82 -5.80
CA GLY A 51 -2.67 -9.07 -7.16
C GLY A 51 -3.65 -10.25 -7.23
N TYR A 52 -3.90 -10.70 -8.46
CA TYR A 52 -4.80 -11.80 -8.79
C TYR A 52 -4.08 -12.75 -9.75
N PRO A 53 -3.16 -13.60 -9.25
CA PRO A 53 -2.37 -14.50 -10.11
C PRO A 53 -3.24 -15.53 -10.84
N ASP A 54 -4.28 -16.02 -10.16
CA ASP A 54 -5.28 -16.93 -10.73
C ASP A 54 -6.40 -16.18 -11.48
N GLY A 55 -6.40 -14.85 -11.36
CA GLY A 55 -7.35 -13.95 -12.00
C GLY A 55 -8.64 -13.76 -11.22
N ILE A 56 -9.35 -12.70 -11.58
CA ILE A 56 -10.72 -12.42 -11.12
C ILE A 56 -11.62 -12.23 -12.35
N PRO A 57 -12.89 -12.65 -12.30
CA PRO A 57 -13.83 -12.38 -13.39
C PRO A 57 -13.90 -10.88 -13.66
N CYS A 58 -13.58 -10.48 -14.89
CA CYS A 58 -13.59 -9.09 -15.27
C CYS A 58 -15.03 -8.59 -15.47
N ASN A 59 -15.30 -7.37 -15.03
CA ASN A 59 -16.57 -6.70 -15.33
C ASN A 59 -16.58 -6.20 -16.79
N LYS A 60 -17.75 -5.79 -17.28
CA LYS A 60 -17.92 -5.23 -18.63
C LYS A 60 -16.88 -4.18 -19.01
N GLN A 61 -16.61 -3.20 -18.14
CA GLN A 61 -15.64 -2.14 -18.44
C GLN A 61 -14.22 -2.68 -18.67
N THR A 62 -13.77 -3.60 -17.82
CA THR A 62 -12.46 -4.23 -17.94
C THR A 62 -12.40 -5.08 -19.20
N ALA A 63 -13.48 -5.80 -19.50
CA ALA A 63 -13.58 -6.63 -20.70
C ALA A 63 -13.43 -5.79 -21.98
N GLU A 64 -14.21 -4.72 -22.12
CA GLU A 64 -14.17 -3.82 -23.27
C GLU A 64 -12.79 -3.15 -23.44
N THR A 65 -12.16 -2.73 -22.34
CA THR A 65 -10.85 -2.05 -22.36
C THR A 65 -9.73 -2.95 -22.86
N TRP A 66 -9.76 -4.23 -22.50
CA TRP A 66 -8.68 -5.18 -22.78
C TRP A 66 -9.01 -6.21 -23.86
N GLY A 67 -10.16 -6.08 -24.52
CA GLY A 67 -10.61 -7.01 -25.57
C GLY A 67 -10.90 -8.42 -25.04
N LEU A 68 -11.41 -8.52 -23.80
CA LEU A 68 -11.85 -9.77 -23.18
C LEU A 68 -13.38 -9.86 -23.25
N ASN A 69 -13.93 -11.01 -22.86
CA ASN A 69 -15.36 -11.17 -22.60
C ASN A 69 -15.65 -10.90 -21.13
N GLU A 70 -16.84 -10.34 -20.83
CA GLU A 70 -17.28 -10.20 -19.45
C GLU A 70 -17.30 -11.57 -18.75
N GLY A 71 -16.67 -11.66 -17.58
CA GLY A 71 -16.45 -12.91 -16.86
C GLY A 71 -15.12 -13.61 -17.12
N ASP A 72 -14.36 -13.23 -18.15
CA ASP A 72 -13.00 -13.75 -18.37
C ASP A 72 -12.10 -13.42 -17.18
N LEU A 73 -11.15 -14.32 -16.88
CA LEU A 73 -10.22 -14.16 -15.77
C LEU A 73 -9.17 -13.08 -16.07
N PHE A 74 -9.33 -11.91 -15.44
CA PHE A 74 -8.35 -10.83 -15.47
C PHE A 74 -7.27 -11.04 -14.41
N LYS A 75 -6.06 -11.33 -14.86
CA LYS A 75 -4.89 -11.56 -14.01
C LYS A 75 -4.13 -10.26 -13.77
N CYS A 76 -3.97 -9.89 -12.51
CA CYS A 76 -3.26 -8.68 -12.12
C CYS A 76 -2.00 -9.02 -11.34
N ARG A 77 -0.87 -8.39 -11.68
CA ARG A 77 0.36 -8.46 -10.87
C ARG A 77 0.15 -7.75 -9.52
N PRO A 78 0.99 -7.96 -8.51
CA PRO A 78 0.93 -7.16 -7.29
C PRO A 78 1.15 -5.67 -7.57
N TYR A 79 0.52 -4.82 -6.76
CA TYR A 79 0.61 -3.36 -6.89
C TYR A 79 0.42 -2.68 -5.54
N LEU A 80 0.83 -1.42 -5.44
CA LEU A 80 0.47 -0.58 -4.31
C LEU A 80 -0.87 0.09 -4.60
N GLN A 81 -1.71 0.16 -3.57
CA GLN A 81 -2.98 0.86 -3.61
C GLN A 81 -2.98 1.98 -2.58
N LEU A 82 -3.45 3.14 -2.96
CA LEU A 82 -3.60 4.29 -2.08
C LEU A 82 -5.08 4.55 -1.83
N LYS A 83 -5.48 4.60 -0.57
CA LYS A 83 -6.75 5.22 -0.18
C LYS A 83 -6.57 6.74 -0.19
N CYS A 84 -7.33 7.42 -1.02
CA CYS A 84 -7.30 8.86 -1.18
C CYS A 84 -8.11 9.56 -0.07
N ALA A 85 -7.90 10.88 0.06
CA ALA A 85 -8.55 11.72 1.07
C ALA A 85 -10.07 11.85 0.85
N ASP A 86 -10.52 11.73 -0.40
CA ASP A 86 -11.93 11.75 -0.81
C ASP A 86 -12.65 10.40 -0.63
N GLY A 87 -11.95 9.39 -0.10
CA GLY A 87 -12.50 8.05 0.11
C GLY A 87 -12.37 7.11 -1.09
N THR A 88 -11.79 7.56 -2.21
CA THR A 88 -11.52 6.73 -3.38
C THR A 88 -10.25 5.89 -3.21
N TYR A 89 -9.99 4.98 -4.15
CA TYR A 89 -8.80 4.13 -4.17
C TYR A 89 -8.10 4.22 -5.52
N ALA A 90 -6.80 4.46 -5.50
CA ALA A 90 -5.97 4.52 -6.70
C ALA A 90 -4.97 3.36 -6.70
N MET A 91 -4.76 2.73 -7.86
CA MET A 91 -3.50 2.03 -8.11
C MET A 91 -2.40 3.08 -8.11
N TRP A 92 -1.41 2.93 -7.24
CA TRP A 92 -0.53 4.01 -6.86
C TRP A 92 0.94 3.66 -7.09
N THR A 93 1.68 4.64 -7.58
CA THR A 93 3.14 4.60 -7.68
C THR A 93 3.68 5.71 -6.78
N PRO A 94 4.57 5.41 -5.82
CA PRO A 94 5.19 6.43 -4.99
C PRO A 94 5.89 7.48 -5.85
N SER A 95 5.66 8.76 -5.56
CA SER A 95 6.43 9.83 -6.19
C SER A 95 7.88 9.82 -5.70
N THR A 96 8.79 10.49 -6.40
CA THR A 96 10.17 10.67 -5.90
C THR A 96 10.20 11.25 -4.48
N SER A 97 9.29 12.18 -4.15
CA SER A 97 9.18 12.76 -2.81
C SER A 97 8.66 11.78 -1.77
N ASP A 98 7.87 10.77 -2.17
CA ASP A 98 7.44 9.68 -1.28
C ASP A 98 8.58 8.69 -1.02
N VAL A 99 9.38 8.40 -2.05
CA VAL A 99 10.54 7.51 -1.96
C VAL A 99 11.63 8.10 -1.05
N LEU A 100 11.87 9.41 -1.11
CA LEU A 100 12.89 10.09 -0.29
C LEU A 100 12.40 10.48 1.11
N ALA A 101 11.18 10.10 1.46
CA ALA A 101 10.58 10.47 2.73
C ALA A 101 10.96 9.52 3.87
N GLU A 102 11.15 10.10 5.05
CA GLU A 102 11.47 9.40 6.30
C GLU A 102 10.35 9.51 7.34
N ASP A 103 9.19 10.05 6.94
CA ASP A 103 8.05 10.33 7.81
C ASP A 103 6.91 9.31 7.65
N TRP A 104 7.24 8.08 7.22
CA TRP A 104 6.28 6.98 7.11
C TRP A 104 5.93 6.43 8.49
N MET A 105 4.67 6.07 8.68
CA MET A 105 4.13 5.52 9.93
C MET A 105 3.13 4.41 9.62
N ILE A 106 2.95 3.47 10.54
CA ILE A 106 1.89 2.44 10.44
C ILE A 106 0.55 3.08 10.82
N VAL A 107 -0.51 2.73 10.09
CA VAL A 107 -1.89 3.11 10.43
C VAL A 107 -2.40 2.18 11.53
N LYS A 108 -2.97 2.78 12.57
CA LYS A 108 -3.62 2.05 13.67
C LYS A 108 -4.92 1.36 13.24
#